data_AF-A0A6L3ZX19-F1
#
_entry.id   AF-A0A6L3ZX19-F1
#
_cell.length_a   1.000
_cell.length_b   1.000
_cell.length_c   1.000
_cell.angle_alpha   90.00
_cell.angle_beta   90.00
_cell.angle_gamma   90.00
#
_symmetry.space_group_name_H-M   'P 1'
#
loop_
_entity.id
_entity.type
_entity.pdbx_description
1 polymer ?
#
loop_
_entity_poly.entity_id
_entity_poly.type
_entity_poly.pdbx_seq_one_letter_code
_entity_poly.pdbx_strand_id
1 'polypeptide(L)' 'GQYGFAPTTSYWPQTHMVAPAEDALQCVDCHGENGRMDWEALGYPGDPMMWGGRDAE' A
#
# COMPACT_ATOMS: atom_id res chain seq x y z
N GLY A 1 -37.91 11.16 18.22
CA GLY A 1 -36.87 11.20 17.18
C GLY A 1 -36.55 9.79 16.73
N GLN A 2 -36.01 9.62 15.52
CA GLN A 2 -35.59 8.32 14.96
C GLN A 2 -34.07 8.27 14.87
N TYR A 3 -33.47 7.10 15.07
CA TYR A 3 -32.03 6.87 14.99
C TYR A 3 -31.73 5.58 14.22
N GLY A 4 -30.51 5.48 13.71
CA GLY A 4 -29.98 4.32 12.98
C GLY A 4 -28.46 4.30 13.01
N PHE A 5 -27.86 3.25 12.46
CA PHE A 5 -26.41 3.09 12.40
C PHE A 5 -25.91 3.28 10.96
N ALA A 6 -24.79 3.97 10.81
CA ALA A 6 -24.08 4.11 9.55
C ALA A 6 -22.69 3.46 9.69
N PRO A 7 -22.16 2.83 8.63
CA PRO A 7 -20.81 2.31 8.65
C PRO A 7 -19.81 3.47 8.75
N THR A 8 -18.72 3.24 9.47
CA THR A 8 -17.58 4.16 9.54
C THR A 8 -16.28 3.39 9.33
N THR A 9 -15.27 4.10 8.85
CA THR A 9 -13.90 3.58 8.77
C THR A 9 -13.01 4.48 9.61
N SER A 10 -12.01 3.88 10.25
CA SER A 10 -11.02 4.60 11.04
C SER A 10 -9.64 4.06 10.70
N TYR A 11 -8.67 4.96 10.61
CA TYR A 11 -7.30 4.64 10.23
C TYR A 11 -6.36 5.01 11.38
N TRP A 12 -5.45 4.10 11.71
CA TRP A 12 -4.43 4.31 12.73
C TRP A 12 -3.09 3.84 12.18
N PRO A 13 -2.00 4.59 12.40
CA PRO A 13 -0.68 4.18 11.93
C PRO A 13 -0.16 2.99 12.75
N GLN A 14 0.45 2.03 12.08
CA GLN A 14 1.17 0.93 12.73
C GLN A 14 2.59 1.40 13.07
N THR A 15 2.82 1.71 14.36
CA THR A 15 4.09 2.33 14.83
C THR A 15 4.94 1.43 15.72
N HIS A 16 4.43 0.25 16.05
CA HIS A 16 5.08 -0.74 16.91
C HIS A 16 5.01 -2.13 16.23
N MET A 17 5.76 -3.10 16.78
CA MET A 17 6.01 -4.44 16.19
C MET A 17 6.93 -4.38 14.96
N VAL A 18 8.04 -3.63 15.06
CA VAL A 18 9.09 -3.63 14.03
C VAL A 18 9.76 -4.99 14.02
N ALA A 19 9.76 -5.66 12.86
CA ALA A 19 10.40 -6.96 12.68
C ALA A 19 11.95 -6.84 12.65
N PRO A 20 12.68 -7.93 12.94
CA PRO A 20 14.12 -8.00 12.70
C PRO A 20 14.49 -7.70 11.23
N ALA A 21 15.73 -7.29 10.98
CA ALA A 21 16.17 -6.89 9.64
C ALA A 21 16.08 -8.03 8.60
N GLU A 22 16.23 -9.27 9.03
CA GLU A 22 16.09 -10.46 8.19
C GLU A 22 14.66 -10.69 7.66
N ASP A 23 13.66 -10.14 8.36
CA ASP A 23 12.24 -10.22 8.00
C ASP A 23 11.74 -8.94 7.32
N ALA A 24 12.63 -8.01 7.00
CA ALA A 24 12.26 -6.81 6.26
C ALA A 24 11.67 -7.18 4.89
N LEU A 25 10.70 -6.40 4.42
CA LEU A 25 10.14 -6.58 3.08
C LEU A 25 11.22 -6.42 2.02
N GLN A 26 11.26 -7.36 1.09
CA GLN A 26 12.16 -7.38 -0.04
C GLN A 26 11.47 -6.81 -1.28
N CYS A 27 12.23 -6.55 -2.35
CA CYS A 27 11.73 -5.90 -3.56
C CYS A 27 10.44 -6.56 -4.10
N VAL A 28 10.40 -7.90 -4.11
CA VAL A 28 9.27 -8.69 -4.63
C VAL A 28 8.04 -8.69 -3.73
N ASP A 29 8.17 -8.30 -2.45
CA ASP A 29 7.00 -8.12 -1.58
C ASP A 29 6.12 -6.96 -2.05
N CYS A 30 6.70 -5.97 -2.74
CA CYS A 30 5.96 -4.86 -3.33
C CYS A 30 5.78 -5.04 -4.85
N HIS A 31 6.81 -5.54 -5.54
CA HIS A 31 6.91 -5.53 -7.00
C HIS A 31 6.73 -6.90 -7.67
N GLY A 32 6.33 -7.92 -6.90
CA GLY A 32 6.00 -9.25 -7.42
C GLY A 32 4.59 -9.34 -7.97
N GLU A 33 4.26 -10.46 -8.63
CA GLU A 33 2.93 -10.74 -9.18
C GLU A 33 1.81 -10.62 -8.12
N ASN A 34 2.11 -10.94 -6.87
CA ASN A 34 1.22 -10.78 -5.72
C ASN A 34 1.77 -9.75 -4.71
N GLY A 35 2.25 -8.61 -5.22
CA GLY A 35 2.79 -7.53 -4.40
C GLY A 35 1.76 -6.91 -3.45
N ARG A 36 2.24 -6.30 -2.36
CA ARG A 36 1.41 -5.72 -1.29
C ARG A 36 0.73 -4.40 -1.67
N MET A 37 1.18 -3.74 -2.72
CA MET A 37 0.77 -2.37 -3.04
C MET A 37 -0.32 -2.36 -4.10
N ASP A 38 -1.41 -1.67 -3.81
CA ASP A 38 -2.41 -1.29 -4.80
C ASP A 38 -1.93 -0.01 -5.51
N TRP A 39 -1.19 -0.19 -6.60
CA TRP A 39 -0.54 0.91 -7.31
C TRP A 39 -1.55 1.91 -7.89
N GLU A 40 -2.70 1.43 -8.38
CA GLU A 40 -3.74 2.28 -8.95
C GLU A 40 -4.40 3.14 -7.86
N ALA A 41 -4.75 2.55 -6.72
CA ALA A 41 -5.30 3.31 -5.59
C ALA A 41 -4.30 4.34 -5.01
N LEU A 42 -3.00 4.07 -5.16
CA LEU A 42 -1.92 4.99 -4.80
C LEU A 42 -1.66 6.08 -5.86
N GLY A 43 -2.35 6.03 -7.01
CA GLY A 43 -2.25 7.02 -8.08
C GLY A 43 -1.13 6.76 -9.10
N TYR A 44 -0.54 5.57 -9.10
CA TYR A 44 0.43 5.16 -10.12
C TYR A 44 -0.25 4.43 -11.28
N PRO A 45 0.23 4.58 -12.53
CA PRO A 45 -0.31 3.88 -13.69
C PRO A 45 -0.03 2.37 -13.70
N GLY A 46 0.74 1.87 -12.74
CA GLY A 46 1.09 0.47 -12.56
C GLY A 46 2.27 0.36 -11.59
N ASP A 47 2.90 -0.82 -11.55
CA ASP A 47 4.11 -1.02 -10.75
C ASP A 47 5.24 -0.07 -11.20
N PRO A 48 5.70 0.87 -10.34
CA PRO A 48 6.77 1.81 -10.67
C PRO A 48 8.09 1.19 -11.14
N MET A 49 8.36 -0.07 -10.78
CA MET A 49 9.52 -0.82 -11.27
C MET A 49 9.42 -1.13 -12.77
N MET A 50 8.20 -1.27 -13.29
CA MET A 50 7.95 -1.69 -14.68
C MET A 50 7.85 -0.52 -15.65
N TRP A 51 7.19 0.58 -15.26
CA TRP A 51 7.00 1.75 -16.15
C TRP A 51 7.99 2.89 -15.87
N GLY A 52 8.62 2.93 -14.69
CA GLY A 52 9.69 3.87 -14.36
C GLY A 52 9.24 5.34 -14.15
N GLY A 53 10.00 6.11 -13.38
CA GLY A 53 9.75 7.54 -13.16
C GLY A 53 10.53 8.50 -14.08
N ARG A 54 11.10 8.01 -15.19
CA ARG A 54 12.08 8.77 -15.99
C ARG A 54 11.53 9.42 -17.25
N ASP A 55 10.34 9.03 -17.71
CA ASP A 55 9.76 9.51 -18.97
C ASP A 55 8.40 10.22 -18.76
N ALA A 56 8.12 10.74 -17.55
CA ALA A 56 6.99 11.63 -17.33
C ALA A 56 7.35 13.05 -17.83
N GLU A 57 7.22 13.25 -19.14
CA GLU A 57 7.00 14.57 -19.76
C GLU A 57 5.56 15.04 -19.57
#